data_AF-A0A1Q7VF55-F1
#
_entry.id   AF-A0A1Q7VF55-F1
#
_cell.length_a   1.000
_cell.length_b   1.000
_cell.length_c   1.000
_cell.angle_alpha   90.00
_cell.angle_beta   90.00
_cell.angle_gamma   90.00
#
_symmetry.space_group_name_H-M   'P 1'
#
loop_
_entity.id
_entity.type
_entity.pdbx_description
1 polymer ?
#
loop_
_entity_poly.entity_id
_entity_poly.type
_entity_poly.pdbx_seq_one_letter_code
_entity_poly.pdbx_strand_id
1 'polypeptide(L)'
;MSSTIRRLWLLFASFVVGMGVGFVAPKLIGAAVHRMILPISRKEVARAVSPDGTVDAVMMVTDCGAPCSFAYAVYVVPKGQEAPASNTLGQDVFSAENVVDGKLVWRQSHLLEISYSKALIDGFRNLVYPFGKIGDEASWRYAVEVRLSPASTGFSYLPDDTSR
;
A
#
# COMPACT_ATOMS: atom_id res chain seq x y z
N MET A 1 -42.58 29.84 37.78
CA MET A 1 -41.23 29.95 37.18
C MET A 1 -41.21 31.20 36.28
N SER A 2 -40.37 32.19 36.57
CA SER A 2 -40.42 33.51 35.92
C SER A 2 -40.16 33.42 34.41
N SER A 3 -40.95 34.15 33.61
CA SER A 3 -40.85 34.28 32.14
C SER A 3 -39.42 34.52 31.64
N THR A 4 -38.64 35.27 32.42
CA THR A 4 -37.25 35.62 32.14
C THR A 4 -36.29 34.43 32.18
N ILE A 5 -36.50 33.50 33.13
CA ILE A 5 -35.66 32.29 33.28
C ILE A 5 -35.89 31.33 32.11
N ARG A 6 -37.14 31.24 31.63
CA ARG A 6 -37.50 30.42 30.47
C ARG A 6 -36.88 30.96 29.17
N ARG A 7 -36.83 32.29 29.00
CA ARG A 7 -36.17 32.92 27.85
C ARG A 7 -34.65 32.73 27.86
N LEU A 8 -34.01 32.83 29.03
CA LEU A 8 -32.56 32.59 29.17
C LEU A 8 -32.19 31.13 28.82
N TRP A 9 -33.00 30.18 29.26
CA TRP A 9 -32.82 28.75 28.95
C TRP A 9 -32.98 28.45 27.46
N LEU A 10 -33.94 29.08 26.78
CA LEU A 10 -34.13 28.91 25.34
C LEU A 10 -32.96 29.48 24.53
N LEU A 11 -32.40 30.63 24.93
CA LEU A 11 -31.23 31.21 24.29
C LEU A 11 -29.98 30.35 24.51
N PHE A 12 -29.78 29.83 25.72
CA PHE A 12 -28.66 28.93 26.00
C PHE A 12 -28.78 27.60 25.23
N ALA A 13 -29.96 27.00 25.16
CA ALA A 13 -30.21 25.81 24.36
C ALA A 13 -29.95 26.05 22.87
N SER A 14 -30.34 27.21 22.34
CA SER A 14 -30.10 27.59 20.94
C SER A 14 -28.60 27.73 20.63
N PHE A 15 -27.82 28.29 21.56
CA PHE A 15 -26.37 28.40 21.43
C PHE A 15 -25.67 27.03 21.46
N VAL A 16 -26.10 26.13 22.36
CA VAL A 16 -25.57 24.76 22.45
C VAL A 16 -25.92 23.93 21.21
N VAL A 17 -27.14 24.08 20.66
CA VAL A 17 -27.52 23.45 19.40
C VAL A 17 -26.70 24.00 18.23
N GLY A 18 -26.48 25.32 18.18
CA GLY A 18 -25.63 25.97 17.17
C GLY A 18 -24.17 25.45 17.21
N MET A 19 -23.59 25.31 18.41
CA MET A 19 -22.27 24.68 18.57
C MET A 19 -22.28 23.19 18.18
N GLY A 20 -23.34 22.46 18.51
CA GLY A 20 -23.49 21.05 18.12
C GLY A 20 -23.48 20.87 16.60
N VAL A 21 -24.24 21.69 15.87
CA VAL A 21 -24.27 21.67 14.39
C VAL A 21 -22.91 22.07 13.81
N GLY A 22 -22.27 23.11 14.36
CA GLY A 22 -20.97 23.60 13.87
C GLY A 22 -19.79 22.64 14.07
N PHE A 23 -19.82 21.78 15.10
CA PHE A 23 -18.72 20.85 15.38
C PHE A 23 -18.99 19.40 14.96
N VAL A 24 -20.23 18.93 15.09
CA VAL A 24 -20.55 17.51 14.86
C VAL A 24 -20.83 17.25 13.38
N ALA A 25 -21.57 18.14 12.69
CA ALA A 25 -21.93 17.91 11.29
C ALA A 25 -20.71 17.89 10.36
N PRO A 26 -19.72 18.82 10.45
CA PRO A 26 -18.53 18.75 9.61
C PRO A 26 -17.68 17.51 9.86
N LYS A 27 -17.61 17.03 11.11
CA LYS A 27 -16.88 15.79 11.45
C LYS A 27 -17.56 14.55 10.90
N LEU A 28 -18.89 14.48 10.99
CA LEU A 28 -19.65 13.35 10.42
C LEU A 28 -19.61 13.36 8.90
N ILE A 29 -19.73 14.53 8.26
CA ILE A 29 -19.62 14.67 6.80
C ILE A 29 -18.19 14.32 6.35
N GLY A 30 -17.16 14.84 7.01
CA GLY A 30 -15.76 14.51 6.68
C GLY A 30 -15.46 13.02 6.82
N ALA A 31 -15.93 12.38 7.90
CA ALA A 31 -15.77 10.93 8.09
C ALA A 31 -16.54 10.10 7.06
N ALA A 32 -17.75 10.53 6.68
CA ALA A 32 -18.56 9.86 5.66
C ALA A 32 -17.94 10.01 4.26
N VAL A 33 -17.48 11.21 3.90
CA VAL A 33 -16.80 11.50 2.62
C VAL A 33 -15.54 10.64 2.49
N HIS A 34 -14.72 10.55 3.54
CA HIS A 34 -13.50 9.76 3.47
C HIS A 34 -13.76 8.25 3.30
N ARG A 35 -14.83 7.73 3.91
CA ARG A 35 -15.20 6.30 3.82
C ARG A 35 -15.97 5.93 2.56
N MET A 36 -16.75 6.86 1.97
CA MET A 36 -17.64 6.55 0.84
C MET A 36 -17.12 7.01 -0.51
N ILE A 37 -16.34 8.10 -0.59
CA ILE A 37 -16.00 8.75 -1.87
C ILE A 37 -14.57 8.41 -2.32
N LEU A 38 -13.66 8.07 -1.41
CA LEU A 38 -12.27 7.69 -1.72
C LEU A 38 -11.88 6.37 -1.03
N PRO A 39 -12.55 5.24 -1.34
CA PRO A 39 -12.18 3.97 -0.74
C PRO A 39 -10.77 3.58 -1.21
N ILE A 40 -9.81 3.56 -0.28
CA ILE A 40 -8.51 2.96 -0.54
C ILE A 40 -8.76 1.47 -0.79
N SER A 41 -8.56 1.01 -2.02
CA SER A 41 -8.69 -0.39 -2.37
C SER A 41 -7.31 -1.02 -2.48
N ARG A 42 -7.17 -2.23 -1.95
CA ARG A 42 -5.95 -3.02 -2.06
C ARG A 42 -6.34 -4.41 -2.55
N LYS A 43 -5.70 -4.85 -3.63
CA LYS A 43 -6.01 -6.15 -4.25
C LYS A 43 -4.74 -6.82 -4.75
N GLU A 44 -4.75 -8.14 -4.66
CA GLU A 44 -3.74 -8.97 -5.33
C GLU A 44 -3.96 -8.89 -6.84
N VAL A 45 -2.91 -8.60 -7.59
CA VAL A 45 -2.93 -8.51 -9.06
C VAL A 45 -2.12 -9.59 -9.74
N ALA A 46 -1.16 -10.20 -9.03
CA ALA A 46 -0.41 -11.34 -9.51
C ALA A 46 0.12 -12.18 -8.36
N ARG A 47 0.20 -13.50 -8.58
CA ARG A 47 0.88 -14.46 -7.71
C ARG A 47 1.67 -15.44 -8.55
N ALA A 48 2.90 -15.71 -8.14
CA ALA A 48 3.77 -16.70 -8.76
C ALA A 48 4.36 -17.61 -7.68
N VAL A 49 4.13 -18.91 -7.81
CA VAL A 49 4.67 -19.94 -6.91
C VAL A 49 6.12 -20.21 -7.27
N SER A 50 7.00 -20.34 -6.27
CA SER A 50 8.40 -20.70 -6.48
C SER A 50 8.53 -22.11 -7.10
N PRO A 51 9.60 -22.41 -7.87
CA PRO A 51 9.81 -23.71 -8.50
C PRO A 51 9.83 -24.91 -7.54
N ASP A 52 10.31 -24.72 -6.32
CA ASP A 52 10.28 -25.74 -5.26
C ASP A 52 8.91 -25.84 -4.55
N GLY A 53 7.99 -24.91 -4.84
CA GLY A 53 6.67 -24.85 -4.22
C GLY A 53 6.68 -24.45 -2.74
N THR A 54 7.74 -23.81 -2.25
CA THR A 54 7.87 -23.44 -0.83
C THR A 54 7.24 -22.07 -0.52
N VAL A 55 7.36 -21.11 -1.44
CA VAL A 55 6.92 -19.72 -1.24
C VAL A 55 6.16 -19.18 -2.45
N ASP A 56 5.36 -18.15 -2.23
CA ASP A 56 4.70 -17.38 -3.27
C ASP A 56 5.29 -15.97 -3.32
N ALA A 57 5.54 -15.47 -4.52
CA ALA A 57 5.70 -14.05 -4.78
C ALA A 57 4.31 -13.46 -5.08
N VAL A 58 3.93 -12.40 -4.38
CA VAL A 58 2.60 -11.79 -4.47
C VAL A 58 2.74 -10.30 -4.77
N MET A 59 2.12 -9.85 -5.84
CA MET A 59 2.03 -8.43 -6.22
C MET A 59 0.68 -7.89 -5.80
N MET A 60 0.70 -6.84 -4.99
CA MET A 60 -0.45 -6.08 -4.56
C MET A 60 -0.48 -4.74 -5.28
N VAL A 61 -1.67 -4.29 -5.67
CA VAL A 61 -1.91 -2.90 -6.07
C VAL A 61 -2.75 -2.21 -5.01
N THR A 62 -2.40 -0.98 -4.69
CA THR A 62 -3.16 -0.07 -3.84
C THR A 62 -3.63 1.11 -4.67
N ASP A 63 -4.93 1.32 -4.70
CA ASP A 63 -5.61 2.47 -5.31
C ASP A 63 -6.16 3.32 -4.18
N CYS A 64 -5.56 4.48 -3.92
CA CYS A 64 -6.07 5.44 -2.92
C CYS A 64 -7.04 6.48 -3.53
N GLY A 65 -7.51 6.24 -4.75
CA GLY A 65 -8.52 7.02 -5.44
C GLY A 65 -7.97 8.26 -6.16
N ALA A 66 -8.85 9.23 -6.40
CA ALA A 66 -8.55 10.46 -7.14
C ALA A 66 -7.28 11.25 -6.73
N PRO A 67 -6.82 11.28 -5.47
CA PRO A 67 -5.66 12.08 -5.10
C PRO A 67 -4.30 11.44 -5.40
N CYS A 68 -4.22 10.19 -5.88
CA CYS A 68 -2.95 9.47 -5.98
C CYS A 68 -2.84 8.55 -7.21
N SER A 69 -1.60 8.14 -7.52
CA SER A 69 -1.30 7.09 -8.48
C SER A 69 -1.52 5.70 -7.85
N PHE A 70 -1.54 4.67 -8.69
CA PHE A 70 -1.52 3.28 -8.20
C PHE A 70 -0.15 2.94 -7.61
N ALA A 71 -0.14 2.53 -6.35
CA ALA A 71 1.04 2.01 -5.69
C ALA A 71 1.08 0.48 -5.79
N TYR A 72 2.24 -0.08 -6.09
CA TYR A 72 2.48 -1.50 -6.23
C TYR A 72 3.46 -1.96 -5.16
N ALA A 73 3.20 -3.12 -4.57
CA ALA A 73 4.11 -3.75 -3.62
C ALA A 73 4.24 -5.24 -3.95
N VAL A 74 5.45 -5.79 -3.84
CA VAL A 74 5.69 -7.23 -3.97
C VAL A 74 6.12 -7.80 -2.63
N TYR A 75 5.55 -8.95 -2.28
CA TYR A 75 5.90 -9.70 -1.08
C TYR A 75 6.33 -11.10 -1.47
N VAL A 76 7.22 -11.69 -0.68
CA VAL A 76 7.51 -13.13 -0.72
C VAL A 76 6.97 -13.71 0.56
N VAL A 77 6.00 -14.61 0.45
CA VAL A 77 5.27 -15.20 1.59
C VAL A 77 5.34 -16.72 1.53
N PRO A 78 5.18 -17.44 2.64
CA PRO A 78 4.97 -18.88 2.61
C PRO A 78 3.82 -19.24 1.65
N LYS A 79 3.97 -20.36 0.93
CA LYS A 79 2.99 -20.79 -0.07
C LYS A 79 1.56 -20.76 0.47
N GLY A 80 0.65 -20.17 -0.30
CA GLY A 80 -0.77 -20.06 0.01
C GLY A 80 -1.12 -19.01 1.07
N GLN A 81 -0.15 -18.32 1.66
CA GLN A 81 -0.43 -17.22 2.57
C GLN A 81 -0.80 -15.94 1.81
N GLU A 82 -1.64 -15.12 2.44
CA GLU A 82 -1.98 -13.78 1.96
C GLU A 82 -0.80 -12.83 2.17
N ALA A 83 -0.67 -11.85 1.27
CA ALA A 83 0.24 -10.74 1.52
C ALA A 83 -0.21 -9.96 2.77
N PRO A 84 0.72 -9.41 3.58
CA PRO A 84 0.39 -8.65 4.79
C PRO A 84 -0.68 -7.59 4.53
N ALA A 85 -1.69 -7.47 5.39
CA ALA A 85 -2.86 -6.60 5.16
C ALA A 85 -2.53 -5.09 5.16
N SER A 86 -1.52 -4.68 5.92
CA SER A 86 -0.99 -3.31 5.95
C SER A 86 0.35 -3.21 5.23
N ASN A 87 0.66 -2.01 4.72
CA ASN A 87 2.03 -1.62 4.36
C ASN A 87 2.87 -1.50 5.64
N THR A 88 3.12 -2.64 6.29
CA THR A 88 4.08 -2.73 7.37
C THR A 88 5.44 -2.47 6.74
N LEU A 89 6.01 -1.30 7.07
CA LEU A 89 7.34 -0.90 6.63
C LEU A 89 8.31 -2.07 6.87
N GLY A 90 8.99 -2.51 5.82
CA GLY A 90 10.01 -3.56 5.95
C GLY A 90 9.59 -4.96 5.52
N GLN A 91 8.34 -5.20 5.10
CA GLN A 91 7.89 -6.53 4.65
C GLN A 91 7.86 -6.74 3.12
N ASP A 92 7.75 -5.68 2.33
CA ASP A 92 7.71 -5.67 0.87
C ASP A 92 9.11 -5.80 0.23
N VAL A 93 9.36 -6.72 -0.69
CA VAL A 93 10.67 -6.75 -1.37
C VAL A 93 10.83 -5.65 -2.43
N PHE A 94 9.72 -5.02 -2.81
CA PHE A 94 9.64 -3.97 -3.81
C PHE A 94 8.41 -3.12 -3.56
N SER A 95 8.55 -1.80 -3.68
CA SER A 95 7.48 -0.81 -3.71
C SER A 95 7.74 0.22 -4.79
N ALA A 96 6.70 0.53 -5.58
CA ALA A 96 6.80 1.48 -6.68
C ALA A 96 5.44 2.05 -7.07
N GLU A 97 5.44 3.22 -7.67
CA GLU A 97 4.30 3.80 -8.39
C GLU A 97 4.40 3.58 -9.90
N ASN A 98 3.26 3.69 -10.59
CA ASN A 98 3.18 3.71 -12.06
C ASN A 98 3.88 2.51 -12.73
N VAL A 99 3.75 1.32 -12.14
CA VAL A 99 4.32 0.08 -12.70
C VAL A 99 3.58 -0.29 -13.98
N VAL A 100 4.32 -0.46 -15.07
CA VAL A 100 3.81 -0.89 -16.39
C VAL A 100 4.38 -2.27 -16.72
N ASP A 101 3.52 -3.18 -17.16
CA ASP A 101 3.84 -4.58 -17.49
C ASP A 101 4.55 -5.35 -16.36
N GLY A 102 4.20 -5.04 -15.11
CA GLY A 102 4.75 -5.70 -13.93
C GLY A 102 4.52 -7.22 -13.94
N LYS A 103 5.60 -8.00 -13.85
CA LYS A 103 5.57 -9.47 -13.81
C LYS A 103 6.49 -10.03 -12.73
N LEU A 104 6.05 -11.12 -12.11
CA LEU A 104 6.84 -11.91 -11.16
C LEU A 104 7.36 -13.15 -11.89
N VAL A 105 8.68 -13.34 -11.93
CA VAL A 105 9.31 -14.43 -12.66
C VAL A 105 10.30 -15.15 -11.77
N TRP A 106 10.02 -16.40 -11.42
CA TRP A 106 11.00 -17.23 -10.75
C TRP A 106 12.00 -17.79 -11.76
N ARG A 107 13.29 -17.50 -11.57
CA ARG A 107 14.37 -18.11 -12.37
C ARG A 107 14.88 -19.40 -11.75
N GLN A 108 14.86 -19.45 -10.42
CA GLN A 108 15.26 -20.60 -9.59
C GLN A 108 14.40 -20.57 -8.31
N SER A 109 14.42 -21.65 -7.53
CA SER A 109 13.65 -21.74 -6.27
C SER A 109 13.89 -20.57 -5.30
N HIS A 110 15.12 -20.04 -5.30
CA HIS A 110 15.55 -18.95 -4.42
C HIS A 110 15.86 -17.64 -5.17
N LEU A 111 15.44 -17.52 -6.44
CA LEU A 111 15.72 -16.33 -7.25
C LEU A 111 14.45 -15.83 -7.95
N LEU A 112 13.93 -14.72 -7.45
CA LEU A 112 12.80 -13.99 -8.01
C LEU A 112 13.27 -12.79 -8.82
N GLU A 113 12.76 -12.65 -10.04
CA GLU A 113 12.87 -11.43 -10.84
C GLU A 113 11.54 -10.68 -10.85
N ILE A 114 11.61 -9.37 -10.65
CA ILE A 114 10.51 -8.42 -10.85
C ILE A 114 10.79 -7.69 -12.16
N SER A 115 10.00 -8.03 -13.19
CA SER A 115 10.12 -7.42 -14.51
C SER A 115 9.07 -6.35 -14.71
N TYR A 116 9.46 -5.25 -15.35
CA TYR A 116 8.60 -4.10 -15.63
C TYR A 116 9.15 -3.30 -16.81
N SER A 117 8.27 -2.65 -17.56
CA SER A 117 8.64 -1.72 -18.65
C SER A 117 9.01 -0.34 -18.10
N LYS A 118 8.29 0.09 -17.04
CA LYS A 118 8.43 1.37 -16.34
C LYS A 118 7.97 1.20 -14.90
N ALA A 119 8.66 1.83 -13.96
CA ALA A 119 8.28 1.90 -12.55
C ALA A 119 8.95 3.12 -11.91
N LEU A 120 8.23 3.87 -11.06
CA LEU A 120 8.83 4.84 -10.14
C LEU A 120 9.08 4.10 -8.83
N ILE A 121 10.31 3.64 -8.61
CA ILE A 121 10.63 2.76 -7.48
C ILE A 121 10.93 3.58 -6.23
N ASP A 122 10.21 3.30 -5.17
CA ASP A 122 10.36 3.97 -3.86
C ASP A 122 11.14 3.08 -2.88
N GLY A 123 11.04 1.76 -3.02
CA GLY A 123 11.68 0.79 -2.13
C GLY A 123 12.05 -0.51 -2.81
N PHE A 124 13.21 -1.06 -2.45
CA PHE A 124 13.69 -2.35 -2.95
C PHE A 124 14.59 -3.05 -1.93
N ARG A 125 14.42 -4.38 -1.81
CA ARG A 125 15.31 -5.28 -1.06
C ARG A 125 15.67 -6.46 -1.94
N ASN A 126 16.97 -6.72 -2.05
CA ASN A 126 17.51 -7.82 -2.86
C ASN A 126 17.51 -9.18 -2.16
N LEU A 127 17.13 -9.23 -0.88
CA LEU A 127 17.11 -10.46 -0.08
C LEU A 127 15.97 -10.42 0.93
N VAL A 128 15.28 -11.56 1.09
CA VAL A 128 14.19 -11.71 2.06
C VAL A 128 14.19 -13.10 2.69
N TYR A 129 13.72 -13.17 3.93
CA TYR A 129 13.60 -14.39 4.72
C TYR A 129 12.12 -14.62 5.06
N PRO A 130 11.34 -15.24 4.16
CA PRO A 130 9.87 -15.32 4.28
C PRO A 130 9.37 -16.09 5.51
N PHE A 131 10.24 -16.87 6.14
CA PHE A 131 9.91 -17.62 7.35
C PHE A 131 10.55 -17.03 8.62
N GLY A 132 11.37 -15.98 8.51
CA GLY A 132 12.18 -15.44 9.60
C GLY A 132 11.35 -14.97 10.78
N LYS A 133 11.67 -15.48 11.97
CA LYS A 133 11.05 -15.13 13.25
C LYS A 133 12.12 -14.73 14.25
N ILE A 134 11.89 -13.64 14.96
CA ILE A 134 12.79 -13.16 16.02
C ILE A 134 12.90 -14.25 17.10
N GLY A 135 14.13 -14.62 17.45
CA GLY A 135 14.41 -15.65 18.45
C GLY A 135 14.42 -17.10 17.93
N ASP A 136 14.18 -17.33 16.63
CA ASP A 136 14.27 -18.66 16.00
C ASP A 136 15.26 -18.62 14.84
N GLU A 137 16.53 -18.94 15.10
CA GLU A 137 17.61 -18.91 14.09
C GLU A 137 17.34 -19.84 12.90
N ALA A 138 16.71 -21.00 13.13
CA ALA A 138 16.44 -21.97 12.07
C ALA A 138 15.46 -21.41 11.02
N SER A 139 14.54 -20.54 11.44
CA SER A 139 13.57 -19.89 10.56
C SER A 139 14.18 -18.92 9.53
N TRP A 140 15.43 -18.49 9.73
CA TRP A 140 16.16 -17.58 8.83
C TRP A 140 16.96 -18.32 7.75
N ARG A 141 16.92 -19.66 7.70
CA ARG A 141 17.73 -20.44 6.76
C ARG A 141 17.24 -20.38 5.32
N TYR A 142 15.95 -20.14 5.12
CA TYR A 142 15.36 -20.04 3.78
C TYR A 142 15.37 -18.58 3.35
N ALA A 143 16.26 -18.24 2.42
CA ALA A 143 16.39 -16.92 1.83
C ALA A 143 15.94 -16.93 0.37
N VAL A 144 15.38 -15.81 -0.09
CA VAL A 144 15.06 -15.58 -1.50
C VAL A 144 15.80 -14.32 -1.94
N GLU A 145 16.62 -14.46 -2.97
CA GLU A 145 17.21 -13.34 -3.70
C GLU A 145 16.15 -12.73 -4.63
N VAL A 146 16.11 -11.40 -4.67
CA VAL A 146 15.21 -10.62 -5.54
C VAL A 146 16.04 -9.74 -6.45
N ARG A 147 15.71 -9.74 -7.74
CA ARG A 147 16.35 -8.90 -8.76
C ARG A 147 15.32 -8.06 -9.50
N LEU A 148 15.71 -6.83 -9.82
CA LEU A 148 14.98 -6.01 -10.77
C LEU A 148 15.41 -6.41 -12.19
N SER A 149 14.44 -6.58 -13.08
CA SER A 149 14.65 -7.01 -14.47
C SER A 149 13.90 -6.06 -15.42
N PRO A 150 14.32 -4.78 -15.51
CA PRO A 150 13.65 -3.80 -16.37
C PRO A 150 13.70 -4.26 -17.84
N ALA A 151 12.56 -4.25 -18.51
CA ALA A 151 12.43 -4.69 -19.90
C ALA A 151 12.84 -3.60 -20.90
N SER A 152 12.84 -2.33 -20.49
CA SER A 152 13.32 -1.21 -21.30
C SER A 152 14.70 -0.73 -20.80
N THR A 153 15.64 -0.54 -21.71
CA THR A 153 17.02 -0.14 -21.38
C THR A 153 17.23 1.38 -21.36
N GLY A 154 16.17 2.18 -21.55
CA GLY A 154 16.30 3.63 -21.75
C GLY A 154 15.10 4.45 -21.28
N PHE A 155 14.16 3.88 -20.52
CA PHE A 155 13.08 4.70 -19.96
C PHE A 155 13.64 5.63 -18.87
N SER A 156 13.34 6.92 -18.99
CA SER A 156 13.68 7.95 -18.01
C SER A 156 12.45 8.81 -17.71
N TYR A 157 12.27 9.17 -16.43
CA TYR A 157 11.29 10.20 -16.02
C TYR A 157 11.82 11.63 -16.25
N LEU A 158 13.12 11.77 -16.49
CA LEU A 158 13.79 13.04 -16.71
C LEU A 158 14.00 13.29 -18.20
N PRO A 159 13.89 14.54 -18.67
CA PRO A 159 14.16 14.90 -20.06
C PRO A 159 15.63 14.65 -20.42
N ASP A 160 15.89 14.32 -21.68
CA ASP A 160 17.25 14.23 -22.23
C ASP A 160 17.85 15.65 -22.35
N ASP A 161 18.98 15.91 -21.69
CA ASP A 161 19.67 17.22 -21.70
C ASP A 161 20.44 17.48 -23.03
N THR A 162 19.95 16.96 -24.16
CA THR A 162 20.65 17.04 -25.46
C THR A 162 20.44 18.35 -26.21
N SER A 163 20.03 19.42 -25.52
CA SER A 163 19.85 20.76 -26.09
C SER A 163 20.70 21.84 -25.41
N ARG A 164 22.03 21.68 -25.41
CA ARG A 164 22.98 22.77 -25.14
C ARG A 164 23.98 22.94 -26.26
#